data_AF-A0A4Y5ZBA0-F1
#
_entry.id   AF-A0A4Y5ZBA0-F1
#
_cell.length_a   1.000
_cell.length_b   1.000
_cell.length_c   1.000
_cell.angle_alpha   90.00
_cell.angle_beta   90.00
_cell.angle_gamma   90.00
#
_symmetry.space_group_name_H-M   'P 1'
#
loop_
_entity.id
_entity.type
_entity.pdbx_description
1 polymer ?
#
loop_
_entity_poly.entity_id
_entity_poly.type
_entity_poly.pdbx_seq_one_letter_code
_entity_poly.pdbx_strand_id
1 'polypeptide(L)'
;MRLFPAALLCLSASPAFAATHCSDERYVFGNHHFPSHEEALAQCRQDEAEMTHAETGTYERMTSCHDIGETGQHDGWTYGRVAVEVVARATGEPFSFEGLWMCKPVVD
;
A
#
# COMPACT_ATOMS: atom_id res chain seq x y z
N MET A 1 1.41 -6.10 54.27
CA MET A 1 0.23 -5.88 53.42
C MET A 1 0.73 -5.33 52.08
N ARG A 2 0.59 -6.10 51.00
CA ARG A 2 1.03 -5.76 49.63
C ARG A 2 0.01 -4.85 48.95
N LEU A 3 0.42 -4.04 47.96
CA LEU A 3 -0.28 -3.69 46.70
C LEU A 3 0.54 -2.61 45.96
N PHE A 4 1.46 -3.01 45.08
CA PHE A 4 1.37 -3.06 43.59
C PHE A 4 1.46 -1.69 42.89
N PRO A 5 2.52 -1.43 42.06
CA PRO A 5 2.58 -0.24 41.23
C PRO A 5 1.65 -0.41 40.02
N ALA A 6 0.82 0.59 39.75
CA ALA A 6 -0.02 0.66 38.57
C ALA A 6 0.88 0.81 37.33
N ALA A 7 1.06 -0.29 36.60
CA ALA A 7 1.63 -0.26 35.27
C ALA A 7 0.63 0.42 34.32
N LEU A 8 0.97 1.62 33.85
CA LEU A 8 0.33 2.24 32.70
C LEU A 8 0.61 1.35 31.48
N LEU A 9 -0.36 0.50 31.13
CA LEU A 9 -0.42 -0.13 29.82
C LEU A 9 -0.80 0.96 28.81
N CYS A 10 0.19 1.50 28.10
CA CYS A 10 -0.06 2.17 26.83
C CYS A 10 -0.65 1.12 25.87
N LEU A 11 -1.97 1.10 25.72
CA LEU A 11 -2.62 0.48 24.57
C LEU A 11 -2.17 1.28 23.35
N SER A 12 -1.11 0.83 22.69
CA SER A 12 -0.85 1.16 21.29
C SER A 12 -2.01 0.58 20.50
N ALA A 13 -3.07 1.37 20.28
CA ALA A 13 -4.07 1.08 19.28
C ALA A 13 -3.31 0.94 17.95
N SER A 14 -3.13 -0.29 17.49
CA SER A 14 -2.73 -0.54 16.11
C SER A 14 -3.73 0.22 15.25
N PRO A 15 -3.29 1.10 14.32
CA PRO A 15 -4.23 1.70 13.39
C PRO A 15 -4.91 0.53 12.69
N ALA A 16 -6.23 0.41 12.87
CA ALA A 16 -7.01 -0.46 12.05
C ALA A 16 -6.82 0.07 10.63
N PHE A 17 -6.03 -0.64 9.82
CA PHE A 17 -6.05 -0.45 8.38
C PHE A 17 -7.51 -0.66 7.98
N ALA A 18 -8.23 0.43 7.76
CA ALA A 18 -9.58 0.35 7.24
C ALA A 18 -9.44 -0.29 5.87
N ALA A 19 -9.79 -1.57 5.77
CA ALA A 19 -9.81 -2.27 4.51
C ALA A 19 -10.78 -1.52 3.60
N THR A 20 -10.28 -0.98 2.48
CA THR A 20 -11.15 -0.32 1.50
C THR A 20 -11.88 -1.42 0.74
N HIS A 21 -13.16 -1.62 1.05
CA HIS A 21 -13.98 -2.59 0.34
C HIS A 21 -14.47 -1.98 -0.98
N CYS A 22 -13.86 -2.42 -2.08
CA CYS A 22 -14.13 -1.94 -3.42
C CYS A 22 -15.11 -2.87 -4.14
N SER A 23 -16.00 -2.31 -4.96
CA SER A 23 -16.74 -3.08 -5.95
C SER A 23 -15.86 -3.42 -7.16
N ASP A 24 -16.37 -4.27 -8.06
CA ASP A 24 -15.69 -4.64 -9.30
C ASP A 24 -15.67 -3.51 -10.35
N GLU A 25 -16.42 -2.42 -10.13
CA GLU A 25 -16.47 -1.30 -11.06
C GLU A 25 -15.11 -0.59 -11.18
N ARG A 26 -14.73 -0.24 -12.42
CA ARG A 26 -13.47 0.44 -12.73
C ARG A 26 -13.69 1.86 -13.16
N TYR A 27 -12.90 2.77 -12.59
CA TYR A 27 -12.88 4.13 -13.04
C TYR A 27 -12.16 4.24 -14.39
N VAL A 28 -12.78 4.93 -15.34
CA VAL A 28 -12.25 5.13 -16.69
C VAL A 28 -12.12 6.61 -16.98
N PHE A 29 -10.91 7.05 -17.31
CA PHE A 29 -10.63 8.42 -17.76
C PHE A 29 -10.03 8.41 -19.17
N GLY A 30 -10.81 8.85 -20.15
CA GLY A 30 -10.45 8.70 -21.56
C GLY A 30 -10.33 7.22 -21.92
N ASN A 31 -9.13 6.79 -22.32
CA ASN A 31 -8.83 5.39 -22.66
C ASN A 31 -8.11 4.64 -21.53
N HIS A 32 -7.91 5.26 -20.37
CA HIS A 32 -7.19 4.68 -19.24
C HIS A 32 -8.16 4.11 -18.23
N HIS A 33 -7.93 2.84 -17.86
CA HIS A 33 -8.62 2.16 -16.77
C HIS A 33 -7.72 2.23 -15.55
N PHE A 34 -8.23 2.74 -14.43
CA PHE A 34 -7.51 2.68 -13.18
C PHE A 34 -7.71 1.29 -12.55
N PRO A 35 -6.64 0.70 -11.97
CA PRO A 35 -6.77 -0.54 -11.22
C PRO A 35 -7.57 -0.30 -9.94
N SER A 36 -8.26 -1.35 -9.50
CA SER A 36 -8.75 -1.42 -8.12
C SER A 36 -7.58 -1.46 -7.13
N HIS A 37 -7.88 -1.26 -5.84
CA HIS A 37 -6.87 -1.34 -4.78
C HIS A 37 -6.14 -2.70 -4.77
N GLU A 38 -6.89 -3.79 -4.87
CA GLU A 38 -6.34 -5.15 -4.83
C GLU A 38 -5.42 -5.43 -6.04
N GLU A 39 -5.80 -4.96 -7.22
CA GLU A 39 -4.97 -5.13 -8.41
C GLU A 39 -3.71 -4.29 -8.37
N ALA A 40 -3.78 -3.06 -7.86
CA ALA A 40 -2.60 -2.23 -7.69
C ALA A 40 -1.63 -2.87 -6.69
N LEU A 41 -2.12 -3.41 -5.57
CA LEU A 41 -1.31 -4.18 -4.63
C LEU A 41 -0.75 -5.47 -5.27
N ALA A 42 -1.53 -6.17 -6.10
CA ALA A 42 -1.08 -7.37 -6.78
C ALA A 42 0.03 -7.06 -7.79
N GLN A 43 -0.15 -6.02 -8.60
CA GLN A 43 0.86 -5.57 -9.57
C GLN A 43 2.12 -5.11 -8.84
N CYS A 44 1.99 -4.30 -7.79
CA CYS A 44 3.12 -3.88 -6.98
C CYS A 44 3.92 -5.09 -6.48
N ARG A 45 3.27 -6.15 -6.00
CA ARG A 45 3.96 -7.36 -5.52
C ARG A 45 4.67 -8.13 -6.64
N GLN A 46 4.12 -8.11 -7.85
CA GLN A 46 4.80 -8.69 -9.02
C GLN A 46 6.05 -7.88 -9.36
N ASP A 47 5.93 -6.57 -9.40
CA ASP A 47 7.04 -5.66 -9.69
C ASP A 47 8.12 -5.75 -8.60
N GLU A 48 7.73 -5.81 -7.32
CA GLU A 48 8.62 -6.07 -6.18
C GLU A 48 9.43 -7.35 -6.41
N ALA A 49 8.77 -8.45 -6.79
CA ALA A 49 9.42 -9.73 -7.01
C ALA A 49 10.42 -9.69 -8.18
N GLU A 50 10.09 -8.99 -9.27
CA GLU A 50 10.98 -8.81 -10.41
C GLU A 50 12.19 -7.93 -10.06
N MET A 51 11.94 -6.75 -9.48
CA MET A 51 12.96 -5.77 -9.10
C MET A 51 13.94 -6.32 -8.06
N THR A 52 13.46 -7.17 -7.16
CA THR A 52 14.24 -7.70 -6.03
C THR A 52 14.69 -9.15 -6.21
N HIS A 53 14.50 -9.72 -7.41
CA HIS A 53 14.96 -11.07 -7.74
C HIS A 53 16.45 -11.24 -7.40
N ALA A 54 16.81 -12.37 -6.77
CA ALA A 54 18.13 -12.53 -6.17
C ALA A 54 19.29 -12.48 -7.18
N GLU A 55 19.05 -12.95 -8.41
CA GLU A 55 20.08 -13.06 -9.45
C GLU A 55 20.02 -11.96 -10.50
N THR A 56 18.82 -11.46 -10.79
CA THR A 56 18.56 -10.55 -11.93
C THR A 56 18.00 -9.20 -11.50
N GLY A 57 17.56 -9.08 -10.25
CA GLY A 57 16.99 -7.85 -9.72
C GLY A 57 18.07 -6.81 -9.45
N THR A 58 17.77 -5.55 -9.78
CA THR A 58 18.67 -4.41 -9.57
C THR A 58 18.58 -3.85 -8.15
N TYR A 59 17.60 -4.29 -7.37
CA TYR A 59 17.29 -3.74 -6.06
C TYR A 59 17.27 -4.80 -4.95
N GLU A 60 17.41 -4.34 -3.70
CA GLU A 60 17.04 -5.09 -2.50
C GLU A 60 15.77 -4.50 -1.89
N ARG A 61 14.93 -5.36 -1.34
CA ARG A 61 13.67 -4.95 -0.71
C ARG A 61 13.92 -4.26 0.62
N MET A 62 13.30 -3.10 0.83
CA MET A 62 13.23 -2.44 2.15
C MET A 62 11.86 -2.65 2.78
N THR A 63 10.82 -2.11 2.15
CA THR A 63 9.41 -2.23 2.59
C THR A 63 8.62 -2.83 1.46
N SER A 64 7.94 -3.95 1.73
CA SER A 64 7.06 -4.59 0.75
C SER A 64 5.87 -3.68 0.41
N CYS A 65 5.18 -3.99 -0.67
CA CYS A 65 4.01 -3.26 -1.14
C CYS A 65 3.01 -2.92 -0.03
N HIS A 66 2.74 -1.63 0.14
CA HIS A 66 1.86 -1.08 1.16
C HIS A 66 1.15 0.17 0.65
N ASP A 67 0.06 0.54 1.30
CA ASP A 67 -0.60 1.82 1.05
C ASP A 67 0.25 2.99 1.56
N ILE A 68 0.30 4.07 0.77
CA ILE A 68 1.01 5.29 1.14
C ILE A 68 0.14 6.54 1.02
N GLY A 69 0.30 7.42 2.01
CA GLY A 69 -0.48 8.65 2.11
C GLY A 69 -1.95 8.41 2.46
N GLU A 70 -2.72 9.50 2.46
CA GLU A 70 -4.16 9.44 2.70
C GLU A 70 -4.93 9.13 1.41
N THR A 71 -6.02 8.38 1.53
CA THR A 71 -6.96 8.17 0.42
C THR A 71 -7.77 9.44 0.17
N GLY A 72 -8.05 9.73 -1.10
CA GLY A 72 -8.93 10.82 -1.50
C GLY A 72 -10.28 10.33 -2.04
N GLN A 73 -11.18 11.28 -2.32
CA GLN A 73 -12.46 11.00 -2.96
C GLN A 73 -12.70 11.89 -4.17
N HIS A 74 -13.34 11.34 -5.20
CA HIS A 74 -13.75 12.07 -6.40
C HIS A 74 -15.03 11.46 -6.98
N ASP A 75 -16.11 12.24 -7.08
CA ASP A 75 -17.40 11.81 -7.67
C ASP A 75 -17.93 10.47 -7.14
N GLY A 76 -17.78 10.28 -5.83
CA GLY A 76 -18.20 9.06 -5.12
C GLY A 76 -17.31 7.84 -5.38
N TRP A 77 -16.10 8.04 -5.91
CA TRP A 77 -15.02 7.07 -5.97
C TRP A 77 -13.98 7.38 -4.90
N THR A 78 -13.28 6.36 -4.42
CA THR A 78 -12.12 6.50 -3.55
C THR A 78 -10.87 6.20 -4.36
N TYR A 79 -9.82 7.00 -4.19
CA TYR A 79 -8.52 6.78 -4.81
C TYR A 79 -7.41 6.81 -3.77
N GLY A 80 -6.32 6.13 -4.07
CA GLY A 80 -5.15 6.09 -3.20
C GLY A 80 -3.92 5.66 -3.96
N ARG A 81 -2.86 5.37 -3.20
CA ARG A 81 -1.57 4.96 -3.74
C ARG A 81 -1.01 3.79 -2.96
N VAL A 82 -0.30 2.93 -3.67
CA VAL A 82 0.54 1.89 -3.11
C VAL A 82 1.99 2.16 -3.48
N ALA A 83 2.92 1.73 -2.64
CA ALA A 83 4.33 1.82 -2.97
C ALA A 83 5.12 0.61 -2.47
N VAL A 84 6.23 0.37 -3.15
CA VAL A 84 7.32 -0.50 -2.70
C VAL A 84 8.57 0.35 -2.51
N GLU A 85 9.21 0.17 -1.35
CA GLU A 85 10.47 0.84 -1.04
C GLU A 85 11.60 -0.16 -1.25
N VAL A 86 12.60 0.25 -2.02
CA VAL A 86 13.74 -0.58 -2.38
C VAL A 86 15.04 0.21 -2.31
N VAL A 87 16.16 -0.48 -2.26
CA VAL A 87 17.50 0.12 -2.32
C VAL A 87 18.26 -0.45 -3.51
N ALA A 88 18.89 0.40 -4.31
CA ALA A 88 19.67 -0.04 -5.46
C ALA A 88 20.93 -0.78 -5.00
N ARG A 89 21.14 -2.01 -5.49
CA ARG A 89 22.31 -2.84 -5.10
C ARG A 89 23.64 -2.18 -5.46
N ALA A 90 23.68 -1.47 -6.59
CA ALA A 90 24.91 -0.87 -7.11
C ALA A 90 25.36 0.37 -6.32
N THR A 91 24.42 1.14 -5.76
CA THR A 91 24.70 2.47 -5.18
C THR A 91 24.33 2.59 -3.71
N GLY A 92 23.49 1.70 -3.19
CA GLY A 92 22.90 1.85 -1.86
C GLY A 92 21.85 2.97 -1.77
N GLU A 93 21.41 3.52 -2.89
CA GLU A 93 20.44 4.62 -2.93
C GLU A 93 18.99 4.10 -2.76
N PRO A 94 18.17 4.72 -1.87
CA PRO A 94 16.79 4.33 -1.69
C PRO A 94 15.89 4.88 -2.81
N PHE A 95 14.93 4.08 -3.24
CA PHE A 95 13.90 4.44 -4.22
C PHE A 95 12.53 4.00 -3.73
N SER A 96 11.53 4.83 -4.04
CA SER A 96 10.11 4.50 -3.88
C SER A 96 9.47 4.40 -5.27
N PHE A 97 8.80 3.28 -5.53
CA PHE A 97 8.00 3.08 -6.74
C PHE A 97 6.53 3.07 -6.36
N GLU A 98 5.78 4.05 -6.86
CA GLU A 98 4.37 4.26 -6.51
C GLU A 98 3.42 3.85 -7.65
N GLY A 99 2.25 3.33 -7.28
CA GLY A 99 1.13 3.02 -8.18
C GLY A 99 -0.16 3.68 -7.69
N LEU A 100 -0.92 4.27 -8.62
CA LEU A 100 -2.25 4.82 -8.34
C LEU A 100 -3.33 3.75 -8.45
N TRP A 101 -4.32 3.81 -7.58
CA TRP A 101 -5.54 2.99 -7.68
C TRP A 101 -6.78 3.85 -7.45
N MET A 102 -7.91 3.39 -7.99
CA MET A 102 -9.20 4.04 -7.82
C MET A 102 -10.31 3.01 -7.89
N CYS A 103 -11.25 3.05 -6.94
CA CYS A 103 -12.36 2.12 -6.89
C CYS A 103 -13.65 2.77 -6.39
N LYS A 104 -14.78 2.15 -6.76
CA LYS A 104 -16.09 2.53 -6.24
C LYS A 104 -16.31 1.79 -4.92
N PRO A 105 -16.48 2.50 -3.79
CA PRO A 105 -16.75 1.85 -2.51
C PRO A 105 -18.04 1.04 -2.58
N VAL A 106 -18.06 -0.15 -1.97
CA VAL A 106 -19.32 -0.86 -1.71
C VAL A 106 -20.05 -0.11 -0.59
N VAL A 107 -21.31 0.23 -0.83
CA VAL A 107 -22.18 0.76 0.23
C VAL A 107 -22.73 -0.45 0.97
N ASP A 108 -22.31 -0.64 2.22
CA ASP A 108 -22.87 -1.66 3.12
C ASP A 108 -24.34 -1.37 3.46
#